data_AF-E0NQ68-F1
#
_entry.id   AF-E0NQ68-F1
#
_cell.length_a   1.000
_cell.length_b   1.000
_cell.length_c   1.000
_cell.angle_alpha   90.00
_cell.angle_beta   90.00
_cell.angle_gamma   90.00
#
_symmetry.space_group_name_H-M   'P 1'
#
loop_
_entity.id
_entity.type
_entity.pdbx_description
1 polymer ?
#
loop_
_entity_poly.entity_id
_entity_poly.type
_entity_poly.pdbx_seq_one_letter_code
_entity_poly.pdbx_strand_id
1 'polypeptide(L)'
;MNSKLFFLSLFLLGAAYAPAQTSRGFLKATQFIPKDTTQLFLGSVLTPESLNDAPYSFDASPYSSITIRFTSLNAEPISILPTRARMMEAIRQTLAKSKHEPGLLHVSSRVSPVPDYSILRMVYGQLFGENEALARIANRKKTHKTLCMVSLSLALYDATIDIPVPPAGSSSDKRLYINSMTFGKQVIAFVESDADSETLTAAIKNALNTTNDKDKDKEKPLDPSSSHILSNADIQIILIGEPQTLVSHADNPLKKLVEYMKDKVVPADYERVIKFSAAYISDNTIYQNEY
;
A
#
# COMPACT_ATOMS: atom_id res chain seq x y z
N MET A 1 -10.05 40.42 4.25
CA MET A 1 -11.21 39.72 3.67
C MET A 1 -10.76 39.14 2.34
N ASN A 2 -10.73 37.82 2.21
CA ASN A 2 -11.04 37.05 0.99
C ASN A 2 -10.34 35.67 0.97
N SER A 3 -11.20 34.68 1.23
CA SER A 3 -11.32 33.41 0.50
C SER A 3 -10.13 32.45 0.51
N LYS A 4 -10.13 31.56 1.52
CA LYS A 4 -9.49 30.25 1.43
C LYS A 4 -10.36 29.37 0.53
N LEU A 5 -9.88 29.04 -0.67
CA LEU A 5 -10.46 27.98 -1.49
C LEU A 5 -10.09 26.63 -0.84
N PHE A 6 -11.09 25.99 -0.23
CA PHE A 6 -11.03 24.58 0.16
C PHE A 6 -11.12 23.74 -1.13
N PHE A 7 -10.01 23.14 -1.55
CA PHE A 7 -10.08 22.07 -2.55
C PHE A 7 -10.50 20.78 -1.84
N LEU A 8 -11.73 20.36 -2.14
CA LEU A 8 -12.33 19.10 -1.72
C LEU A 8 -11.59 17.95 -2.43
N SER A 9 -10.60 17.35 -1.77
CA SER A 9 -10.04 16.08 -2.19
C SER A 9 -11.09 15.00 -1.99
N LEU A 10 -11.66 14.50 -3.09
CA LEU A 10 -12.63 13.41 -3.08
C LEU A 10 -11.91 12.10 -2.70
N PHE A 11 -11.76 11.85 -1.40
CA PHE A 11 -11.40 10.53 -0.87
C PHE A 11 -12.61 9.61 -1.03
N LEU A 12 -12.69 8.88 -2.13
CA LEU A 12 -13.55 7.68 -2.22
C LEU A 12 -12.85 6.53 -1.47
N LEU A 13 -12.83 6.62 -0.14
CA LEU A 13 -12.60 5.47 0.72
C LEU A 13 -13.97 4.95 1.19
N GLY A 14 -14.51 3.99 0.46
CA GLY A 14 -15.83 3.43 0.73
C GLY A 14 -15.93 1.96 0.34
N ALA A 15 -15.14 1.09 0.98
CA ALA A 15 -15.51 -0.32 1.10
C ALA A 15 -16.07 -0.53 2.51
N ALA A 16 -17.33 -0.13 2.70
CA ALA A 16 -18.15 -0.66 3.78
C ALA A 16 -18.46 -2.12 3.44
N TYR A 17 -18.06 -3.03 4.32
CA TYR A 17 -18.40 -4.44 4.21
C TYR A 17 -19.92 -4.60 4.25
N ALA A 18 -20.53 -5.04 3.14
CA ALA A 18 -21.85 -5.67 3.18
C ALA A 18 -21.66 -7.17 3.45
N PRO A 19 -22.53 -7.80 4.26
CA PRO A 19 -22.41 -9.21 4.58
C PRO A 19 -22.79 -10.07 3.36
N ALA A 20 -22.09 -11.20 3.25
CA ALA A 20 -22.28 -12.32 2.33
C ALA A 20 -23.52 -12.27 1.40
N GLN A 21 -23.29 -11.95 0.12
CA GLN A 21 -24.05 -12.54 -0.97
C GLN A 21 -23.13 -13.42 -1.80
N THR A 22 -23.41 -14.71 -1.76
CA THR A 22 -22.92 -15.73 -2.68
C THR A 22 -23.42 -15.43 -4.09
N SER A 23 -22.65 -14.67 -4.86
CA SER A 23 -22.49 -14.90 -6.29
C SER A 23 -21.03 -15.28 -6.50
N ARG A 24 -20.70 -16.14 -7.49
CA ARG A 24 -19.33 -16.24 -7.99
C ARG A 24 -19.00 -14.91 -8.67
N GLY A 25 -18.74 -13.87 -7.88
CA GLY A 25 -18.43 -12.52 -8.33
C GLY A 25 -16.94 -12.29 -8.23
N PHE A 26 -16.33 -11.83 -9.33
CA PHE A 26 -14.96 -11.36 -9.32
C PHE A 26 -14.80 -10.22 -8.30
N LEU A 27 -13.69 -10.21 -7.58
CA LEU A 27 -13.30 -9.07 -6.77
C LEU A 27 -12.81 -7.96 -7.70
N LYS A 28 -13.15 -6.70 -7.39
CA LYS A 28 -12.79 -5.55 -8.22
C LYS A 28 -11.89 -4.57 -7.48
N ALA A 29 -10.82 -4.11 -8.13
CA ALA A 29 -9.92 -3.10 -7.56
C ALA A 29 -9.38 -2.13 -8.62
N THR A 30 -9.20 -0.86 -8.24
CA THR A 30 -8.60 0.19 -9.08
C THR A 30 -7.25 0.68 -8.55
N GLN A 31 -6.87 0.23 -7.35
CA GLN A 31 -5.57 0.48 -6.73
C GLN A 31 -4.94 -0.85 -6.34
N PHE A 32 -3.63 -0.93 -6.48
CA PHE A 32 -2.87 -2.15 -6.36
C PHE A 32 -1.68 -1.95 -5.42
N ILE A 33 -1.38 -2.95 -4.61
CA ILE A 33 -0.12 -3.02 -3.88
C ILE A 33 0.89 -3.74 -4.78
N PRO A 34 2.10 -3.20 -5.00
CA PRO A 34 3.08 -3.86 -5.86
C PRO A 34 3.53 -5.21 -5.29
N LYS A 35 3.47 -6.26 -6.13
CA LYS A 35 4.13 -7.55 -5.86
C LYS A 35 5.65 -7.46 -6.00
N ASP A 36 6.09 -6.57 -6.88
CA ASP A 36 7.48 -6.25 -7.19
C ASP A 36 7.56 -4.79 -7.63
N THR A 37 8.58 -4.07 -7.16
CA THR A 37 8.84 -2.65 -7.46
C THR A 37 10.06 -2.43 -8.36
N THR A 38 10.78 -3.50 -8.73
CA THR A 38 12.03 -3.40 -9.48
C THR A 38 11.85 -2.85 -10.89
N GLN A 39 10.75 -3.21 -11.56
CA GLN A 39 10.43 -2.77 -12.93
C GLN A 39 9.29 -1.76 -13.00
N LEU A 40 8.67 -1.42 -11.86
CA LEU A 40 7.53 -0.53 -11.81
C LEU A 40 7.97 0.95 -11.90
N PHE A 41 7.45 1.69 -12.87
CA PHE A 41 7.63 3.14 -12.98
C PHE A 41 6.41 3.81 -13.65
N LEU A 42 6.22 5.10 -13.41
CA LEU A 42 5.16 5.89 -14.03
C LEU A 42 5.31 5.86 -15.56
N GLY A 43 4.25 5.44 -16.25
CA GLY A 43 4.21 5.30 -17.71
C GLY A 43 4.73 3.95 -18.23
N SER A 44 5.16 3.05 -17.34
CA SER A 44 5.39 1.64 -17.72
C SER A 44 4.09 1.01 -18.20
N VAL A 45 4.20 0.14 -19.21
CA VAL A 45 3.04 -0.44 -19.91
C VAL A 45 2.97 -1.94 -19.68
N LEU A 46 1.77 -2.48 -19.53
CA LEU A 46 1.51 -3.90 -19.31
C LEU A 46 0.14 -4.30 -19.86
N THR A 47 -0.10 -5.59 -20.09
CA THR A 47 -1.45 -6.08 -20.40
C THR A 47 -2.27 -6.24 -19.12
N PRO A 48 -3.61 -6.13 -19.17
CA PRO A 48 -4.48 -6.34 -18.01
C PRO A 48 -4.19 -7.65 -17.25
N GLU A 49 -3.94 -8.74 -17.97
CA GLU A 49 -3.65 -10.06 -17.41
C GLU A 49 -2.37 -10.05 -16.59
N SER A 50 -1.36 -9.31 -17.05
CA SER A 50 -0.07 -9.22 -16.37
C SER A 50 -0.17 -8.66 -14.95
N LEU A 51 -1.20 -7.86 -14.61
CA LEU A 51 -1.41 -7.41 -13.22
C LEU A 51 -1.63 -8.57 -12.26
N ASN A 52 -2.11 -9.71 -12.74
CA ASN A 52 -2.36 -10.91 -11.95
C ASN A 52 -1.17 -11.87 -11.92
N ASP A 53 -0.17 -11.65 -12.77
CA ASP A 53 1.07 -12.45 -12.86
C ASP A 53 2.17 -11.96 -11.92
N ALA A 54 3.14 -12.82 -11.61
CA ALA A 54 4.34 -12.44 -10.88
C ALA A 54 5.55 -13.17 -11.49
N PRO A 55 6.59 -12.45 -11.96
CA PRO A 55 6.70 -10.99 -12.02
C PRO A 55 5.70 -10.35 -13.00
N TYR A 56 5.52 -9.04 -12.91
CA TYR A 56 4.81 -8.30 -13.96
C TYR A 56 5.60 -8.38 -15.27
N SER A 57 4.91 -8.47 -16.40
CA SER A 57 5.46 -8.40 -17.76
C SER A 57 5.19 -7.02 -18.34
N PHE A 58 6.25 -6.22 -18.46
CA PHE A 58 6.16 -4.86 -18.99
C PHE A 58 6.56 -4.80 -20.47
N ASP A 59 5.79 -4.04 -21.23
CA ASP A 59 6.10 -3.62 -22.58
C ASP A 59 6.85 -2.28 -22.59
N ALA A 60 7.43 -1.96 -23.75
CA ALA A 60 7.96 -0.62 -23.99
C ALA A 60 6.83 0.43 -23.94
N SER A 61 7.10 1.53 -23.23
CA SER A 61 6.19 2.68 -23.21
C SER A 61 6.07 3.30 -24.60
N PRO A 62 4.85 3.55 -25.12
CA PRO A 62 4.65 4.24 -26.40
C PRO A 62 4.79 5.76 -26.26
N TYR A 63 4.86 6.29 -25.03
CA TYR A 63 4.99 7.72 -24.78
C TYR A 63 6.46 8.16 -24.89
N SER A 64 6.73 9.17 -25.72
CA SER A 64 8.05 9.79 -25.83
C SER A 64 8.38 10.72 -24.65
N SER A 65 7.35 11.20 -23.94
CA SER A 65 7.46 11.97 -22.70
C SER A 65 6.18 11.82 -21.89
N ILE A 66 6.32 11.86 -20.56
CA ILE A 66 5.22 11.98 -19.60
C ILE A 66 5.51 13.15 -18.67
N THR A 67 4.47 13.81 -18.14
CA THR A 67 4.63 14.87 -17.14
C THR A 67 4.15 14.36 -15.79
N ILE A 68 5.03 14.38 -14.79
CA ILE A 68 4.75 13.91 -13.44
C ILE A 68 4.39 15.11 -12.56
N ARG A 69 3.29 14.98 -11.81
CA ARG A 69 2.93 15.87 -10.70
C ARG A 69 3.13 15.16 -9.37
N PHE A 70 3.72 15.87 -8.41
CA PHE A 70 3.89 15.38 -7.05
C PHE A 70 2.90 16.06 -6.11
N THR A 71 1.93 15.31 -5.61
CA THR A 71 1.02 15.81 -4.58
C THR A 71 1.75 15.91 -3.24
N SER A 72 1.45 16.93 -2.43
CA SER A 72 2.03 17.16 -1.10
C SER A 72 3.51 17.59 -1.03
N LEU A 73 4.26 17.57 -2.15
CA LEU A 73 5.63 18.09 -2.21
C LEU A 73 5.71 19.57 -2.64
N ASN A 74 4.59 20.19 -3.02
CA ASN A 74 4.51 21.57 -3.55
C ASN A 74 5.59 21.85 -4.60
N ALA A 75 5.73 20.92 -5.55
CA ALA A 75 6.75 20.94 -6.57
C ALA A 75 6.15 21.23 -7.94
N GLU A 76 6.93 21.90 -8.78
CA GLU A 76 6.58 22.07 -10.19
C GLU A 76 6.53 20.71 -10.91
N PRO A 77 5.60 20.53 -11.87
CA PRO A 77 5.56 19.33 -12.68
C PRO A 77 6.86 19.14 -13.47
N ILE A 78 7.26 17.88 -13.69
CA ILE A 78 8.49 17.55 -14.42
C ILE A 78 8.18 16.58 -15.56
N SER A 79 8.62 16.93 -16.77
CA SER A 79 8.51 16.06 -17.93
C SER A 79 9.74 15.17 -18.05
N ILE A 80 9.52 13.87 -18.25
CA ILE A 80 10.58 12.87 -18.39
C ILE A 80 10.27 11.87 -19.50
N LEU A 81 11.31 11.22 -20.03
CA LEU A 81 11.16 9.95 -20.72
C LEU A 81 10.71 8.88 -19.70
N PRO A 82 9.62 8.13 -19.95
CA PRO A 82 9.07 7.16 -19.02
C PRO A 82 10.02 5.97 -18.87
N THR A 83 10.90 6.07 -17.88
CA THR A 83 11.82 5.01 -17.46
C THR A 83 12.01 5.12 -15.96
N ARG A 84 12.30 3.99 -15.31
CA ARG A 84 12.55 3.97 -13.86
C ARG A 84 13.69 4.89 -13.44
N ALA A 85 14.80 4.88 -14.18
CA ALA A 85 15.96 5.73 -13.88
C ALA A 85 15.59 7.23 -13.89
N ARG A 86 14.87 7.69 -14.91
CA ARG A 86 14.45 9.10 -15.02
C ARG A 86 13.40 9.47 -13.99
N MET A 87 12.49 8.56 -13.65
CA MET A 87 11.52 8.77 -12.57
C MET A 87 12.23 8.95 -11.22
N MET A 88 13.19 8.07 -10.90
CA MET A 88 13.94 8.19 -9.64
C MET A 88 14.80 9.45 -9.61
N GLU A 89 15.41 9.84 -10.72
CA GLU A 89 16.12 11.11 -10.84
C GLU A 89 15.18 12.30 -10.58
N ALA A 90 13.99 12.32 -11.21
CA ALA A 90 12.98 13.35 -11.02
C ALA A 90 12.51 13.45 -9.56
N ILE A 91 12.24 12.31 -8.92
CA ILE A 91 11.88 12.24 -7.49
C ILE A 91 12.97 12.88 -6.62
N ARG A 92 14.24 12.49 -6.81
CA ARG A 92 15.37 13.01 -6.03
C ARG A 92 15.56 14.52 -6.22
N GLN A 93 15.46 15.00 -7.47
CA GLN A 93 15.57 16.43 -7.77
C GLN A 93 14.43 17.22 -7.12
N THR A 94 13.20 16.70 -7.17
CA THR A 94 12.04 17.31 -6.53
C THR A 94 12.23 17.39 -5.01
N LEU A 95 12.62 16.29 -4.38
CA LEU A 95 12.83 16.24 -2.93
C LEU A 95 13.94 17.19 -2.47
N ALA A 96 15.05 17.27 -3.21
CA ALA A 96 16.16 18.18 -2.90
C ALA A 96 15.78 19.66 -2.98
N LYS A 97 14.83 20.02 -3.86
CA LYS A 97 14.31 21.40 -4.00
C LYS A 97 13.17 21.68 -3.04
N SER A 98 12.41 20.65 -2.67
CA SER A 98 11.31 20.80 -1.74
C SER A 98 11.86 21.12 -0.34
N LYS A 99 11.36 22.19 0.28
CA LYS A 99 11.49 22.38 1.73
C LYS A 99 10.49 21.47 2.47
N HIS A 100 10.31 20.24 1.98
CA HIS A 100 9.38 19.30 2.57
C HIS A 100 9.97 18.87 3.91
N GLU A 101 9.65 19.62 4.96
CA GLU A 101 9.69 19.08 6.29
C GLU A 101 8.60 18.02 6.34
N PRO A 102 8.94 16.74 6.59
CA PRO A 102 7.90 15.79 6.92
C PRO A 102 7.16 16.40 8.11
N GLY A 103 5.93 16.85 7.89
CA GLY A 103 5.09 17.41 8.95
C GLY A 103 4.81 16.34 10.01
N LEU A 104 3.73 16.48 10.77
CA LEU A 104 3.23 15.30 11.49
C LEU A 104 2.79 14.25 10.45
N LEU A 105 3.72 13.36 10.13
CA LEU A 105 3.51 12.18 9.31
C LEU A 105 2.44 11.32 9.97
N HIS A 106 1.24 11.32 9.38
CA HIS A 106 0.11 10.59 9.92
C HIS A 106 0.19 9.13 9.48
N VAL A 107 0.50 8.25 10.42
CA VAL A 107 0.36 6.81 10.23
C VAL A 107 -1.13 6.47 10.27
N SER A 108 -1.68 6.08 9.13
CA SER A 108 -3.01 5.47 9.09
C SER A 108 -2.93 4.05 9.63
N SER A 109 -3.86 3.69 10.51
CA SER A 109 -3.95 2.34 11.07
C SER A 109 -5.35 1.79 10.90
N ARG A 110 -5.46 0.54 10.46
CA ARG A 110 -6.72 -0.21 10.41
C ARG A 110 -6.51 -1.57 11.07
N VAL A 111 -7.41 -1.91 11.97
CA VAL A 111 -7.53 -3.26 12.56
C VAL A 111 -8.90 -3.79 12.18
N SER A 112 -8.95 -4.95 11.53
CA SER A 112 -10.21 -5.51 11.04
C SER A 112 -10.20 -7.03 11.19
N PRO A 113 -11.21 -7.63 11.84
CA PRO A 113 -11.44 -9.07 11.76
C PRO A 113 -11.65 -9.49 10.31
N VAL A 114 -11.10 -10.64 9.93
CA VAL A 114 -11.19 -11.19 8.57
C VAL A 114 -11.49 -12.69 8.66
N PRO A 115 -12.23 -13.25 7.68
CA PRO A 115 -12.62 -14.66 7.72
C PRO A 115 -11.41 -15.59 7.59
N ASP A 116 -10.48 -15.26 6.68
CA ASP A 116 -9.32 -16.06 6.34
C ASP A 116 -8.24 -15.19 5.63
N TYR A 117 -7.08 -15.79 5.36
CA TYR A 117 -5.94 -15.13 4.75
C TYR A 117 -6.13 -14.78 3.26
N SER A 118 -7.17 -15.31 2.59
CA SER A 118 -7.42 -15.01 1.18
C SER A 118 -7.77 -13.53 0.94
N ILE A 119 -8.19 -12.82 2.00
CA ILE A 119 -8.37 -11.37 2.01
C ILE A 119 -7.13 -10.62 1.51
N LEU A 120 -5.95 -11.23 1.61
CA LEU A 120 -4.72 -10.63 1.10
C LEU A 120 -4.82 -10.30 -0.39
N ARG A 121 -5.50 -11.13 -1.19
CA ARG A 121 -5.75 -10.86 -2.63
C ARG A 121 -6.58 -9.58 -2.80
N MET A 122 -7.62 -9.43 -1.98
CA MET A 122 -8.47 -8.24 -1.97
C MET A 122 -7.67 -6.97 -1.64
N VAL A 123 -6.78 -7.08 -0.65
CA VAL A 123 -5.95 -5.94 -0.20
C VAL A 123 -4.91 -5.55 -1.25
N TYR A 124 -4.36 -6.53 -1.97
CA TYR A 124 -3.42 -6.28 -3.06
C TYR A 124 -4.10 -5.83 -4.36
N GLY A 125 -5.40 -6.09 -4.52
CA GLY A 125 -6.15 -5.72 -5.73
C GLY A 125 -5.87 -6.62 -6.95
N GLN A 126 -5.21 -7.77 -6.74
CA GLN A 126 -4.68 -8.62 -7.81
C GLN A 126 -4.36 -10.03 -7.30
N LEU A 127 -4.25 -10.98 -8.23
CA LEU A 127 -3.70 -12.31 -7.94
C LEU A 127 -2.18 -12.25 -7.76
N PHE A 128 -1.60 -13.31 -7.18
CA PHE A 128 -0.18 -13.38 -6.85
C PHE A 128 0.68 -14.08 -7.90
N GLY A 129 0.10 -14.62 -8.98
CA GLY A 129 0.84 -15.43 -9.96
C GLY A 129 1.71 -16.48 -9.27
N GLU A 130 2.99 -16.52 -9.62
CA GLU A 130 4.01 -17.42 -9.05
C GLU A 130 4.73 -16.84 -7.81
N ASN A 131 4.26 -15.73 -7.22
CA ASN A 131 4.86 -15.21 -5.99
C ASN A 131 4.54 -16.14 -4.80
N GLU A 132 5.41 -17.13 -4.59
CA GLU A 132 5.24 -18.18 -3.58
C GLU A 132 5.09 -17.62 -2.16
N ALA A 133 5.82 -16.55 -1.82
CA ALA A 133 5.79 -15.97 -0.49
C ALA A 133 4.39 -15.40 -0.15
N LEU A 134 3.81 -14.61 -1.05
CA LEU A 134 2.46 -14.07 -0.88
C LEU A 134 1.39 -15.16 -1.03
N ALA A 135 1.56 -16.07 -1.99
CA ALA A 135 0.64 -17.19 -2.19
C ALA A 135 0.57 -18.10 -0.96
N ARG A 136 1.71 -18.39 -0.31
CA ARG A 136 1.79 -19.19 0.92
C ARG A 136 0.99 -18.55 2.06
N ILE A 137 1.06 -17.23 2.22
CA ILE A 137 0.28 -16.53 3.24
C ILE A 137 -1.20 -16.58 2.86
N ALA A 138 -1.56 -16.20 1.63
CA ALA A 138 -2.95 -16.11 1.20
C ALA A 138 -3.70 -17.45 1.14
N ASN A 139 -2.96 -18.57 1.05
CA ASN A 139 -3.50 -19.92 1.07
C ASN A 139 -3.39 -20.60 2.44
N ARG A 140 -2.85 -19.91 3.46
CA ARG A 140 -2.78 -20.44 4.81
C ARG A 140 -4.18 -20.74 5.32
N LYS A 141 -4.36 -21.94 5.89
CA LYS A 141 -5.58 -22.29 6.60
C LYS A 141 -5.54 -21.66 7.98
N LYS A 142 -6.64 -21.02 8.34
CA LYS A 142 -6.90 -20.57 9.71
C LYS A 142 -6.96 -21.79 10.64
N THR A 143 -6.15 -21.77 11.70
CA THR A 143 -6.00 -22.82 12.73
C THR A 143 -6.60 -22.42 14.07
N HIS A 144 -6.86 -21.14 14.33
CA HIS A 144 -7.47 -20.65 15.56
C HIS A 144 -8.86 -20.04 15.33
N LYS A 145 -9.56 -19.71 16.42
CA LYS A 145 -10.92 -19.16 16.37
C LYS A 145 -11.05 -17.86 15.57
N THR A 146 -10.12 -16.93 15.71
CA THR A 146 -10.24 -15.56 15.21
C THR A 146 -8.98 -15.12 14.47
N LEU A 147 -9.17 -14.44 13.35
CA LEU A 147 -8.09 -13.83 12.55
C LEU A 147 -8.40 -12.34 12.38
N CYS A 148 -7.42 -11.51 12.69
CA CYS A 148 -7.47 -10.06 12.49
C CYS A 148 -6.35 -9.61 11.55
N MET A 149 -6.67 -8.70 10.64
CA MET A 149 -5.70 -8.00 9.82
C MET A 149 -5.43 -6.62 10.42
N VAL A 150 -4.15 -6.28 10.52
CA VAL A 150 -3.62 -4.95 10.84
C VAL A 150 -3.00 -4.38 9.58
N SER A 151 -3.37 -3.16 9.22
CA SER A 151 -2.74 -2.42 8.13
C SER A 151 -2.27 -1.08 8.66
N LEU A 152 -0.96 -0.84 8.58
CA LEU A 152 -0.34 0.45 8.90
C LEU A 152 0.22 1.04 7.61
N SER A 153 -0.06 2.31 7.34
CA SER A 153 0.43 2.99 6.14
C SER A 153 0.81 4.43 6.44
N LEU A 154 1.98 4.81 5.96
CA LEU A 154 2.53 6.16 5.97
C LEU A 154 2.81 6.53 4.52
N ALA A 155 1.89 7.28 3.92
CA ALA A 155 2.09 7.87 2.61
C ALA A 155 2.88 9.17 2.78
N LEU A 156 4.01 9.28 2.09
CA LEU A 156 4.87 10.47 2.10
C LEU A 156 4.42 11.45 1.02
N TYR A 157 4.16 10.94 -0.17
CA TYR A 157 3.66 11.71 -1.30
C TYR A 157 3.07 10.78 -2.36
N ASP A 158 2.29 11.37 -3.27
CA ASP A 158 1.78 10.71 -4.46
C ASP A 158 2.44 11.34 -5.69
N ALA A 159 2.70 10.52 -6.71
CA ALA A 159 3.14 10.96 -8.01
C ALA A 159 2.13 10.49 -9.07
N THR A 160 1.63 11.42 -9.88
CA THR A 160 0.63 11.15 -10.92
C THR A 160 1.13 11.65 -12.27
N ILE A 161 0.73 10.98 -13.35
CA ILE A 161 0.95 11.46 -14.70
C ILE A 161 -0.19 12.38 -15.10
N ASP A 162 0.12 13.54 -15.67
CA ASP A 162 -0.86 14.32 -16.43
C ASP A 162 -1.35 13.49 -17.61
N ILE A 163 -2.68 13.41 -17.77
CA ILE A 163 -3.34 12.60 -18.79
C ILE A 163 -2.58 12.71 -20.12
N PRO A 164 -1.84 11.65 -20.53
CA PRO A 164 -0.98 11.73 -21.68
C PRO A 164 -1.85 11.69 -22.94
N VAL A 165 -1.35 12.32 -24.00
CA VAL A 165 -1.98 12.20 -25.32
C VAL A 165 -1.84 10.75 -25.78
N PRO A 166 -2.95 10.04 -26.10
CA PRO A 166 -2.87 8.68 -26.61
C PRO A 166 -2.01 8.60 -27.88
N PRO A 167 -1.17 7.57 -28.04
CA PRO A 167 -0.40 7.36 -29.27
C PRO A 167 -1.31 7.27 -30.50
N ALA A 168 -0.84 7.72 -31.66
CA ALA A 168 -1.62 7.61 -32.89
C ALA A 168 -1.96 6.13 -33.19
N GLY A 169 -3.25 5.84 -33.41
CA GLY A 169 -3.73 4.48 -33.68
C GLY A 169 -3.97 3.60 -32.45
N SER A 170 -3.84 4.13 -31.22
CA SER A 170 -4.02 3.35 -29.99
C SER A 170 -5.48 3.15 -29.54
N SER A 171 -6.47 3.51 -30.36
CA SER A 171 -7.89 3.45 -29.97
C SER A 171 -8.40 2.05 -29.65
N SER A 172 -7.70 1.01 -30.11
CA SER A 172 -7.97 -0.40 -29.80
C SER A 172 -6.94 -1.04 -28.86
N ASP A 173 -5.97 -0.25 -28.36
CA ASP A 173 -4.91 -0.74 -27.47
C ASP A 173 -5.47 -0.92 -26.05
N LYS A 174 -5.62 -2.19 -25.66
CA LYS A 174 -6.14 -2.57 -24.34
C LYS A 174 -5.05 -2.60 -23.26
N ARG A 175 -3.80 -2.30 -23.61
CA ARG A 175 -2.73 -2.24 -22.62
C ARG A 175 -2.94 -1.06 -21.69
N LEU A 176 -2.35 -1.20 -20.52
CA LEU A 176 -2.45 -0.28 -19.42
C LEU A 176 -1.13 0.44 -19.25
N TYR A 177 -1.16 1.71 -18.88
CA TYR A 177 0.01 2.40 -18.37
C TYR A 177 -0.17 2.72 -16.89
N ILE A 178 0.90 2.65 -16.11
CA ILE A 178 0.88 3.03 -14.69
C ILE A 178 0.77 4.55 -14.59
N ASN A 179 -0.36 5.04 -14.12
CA ASN A 179 -0.71 6.47 -14.15
C ASN A 179 -0.53 7.17 -12.80
N SER A 180 -0.51 6.42 -11.69
CA SER A 180 -0.21 6.98 -10.36
C SER A 180 0.52 6.01 -9.45
N MET A 181 1.27 6.56 -8.50
CA MET A 181 1.97 5.84 -7.45
C MET A 181 1.93 6.60 -6.13
N THR A 182 1.78 5.86 -5.04
CA THR A 182 1.98 6.36 -3.68
C THR A 182 3.29 5.83 -3.14
N PHE A 183 4.09 6.71 -2.55
CA PHE A 183 5.39 6.38 -1.96
C PHE A 183 5.37 6.46 -0.43
N GLY A 184 6.07 5.54 0.23
CA GLY A 184 6.28 5.59 1.68
C GLY A 184 6.49 4.23 2.35
N LYS A 185 5.89 4.06 3.53
CA LYS A 185 5.96 2.83 4.33
C LYS A 185 4.58 2.21 4.43
N GLN A 186 4.47 0.90 4.22
CA GLN A 186 3.24 0.17 4.49
C GLN A 186 3.57 -1.21 5.04
N VAL A 187 2.79 -1.64 6.03
CA VAL A 187 2.88 -2.96 6.65
C VAL A 187 1.49 -3.55 6.79
N ILE A 188 1.39 -4.84 6.48
CA ILE A 188 0.22 -5.65 6.78
C ILE A 188 0.65 -6.72 7.78
N ALA A 189 -0.12 -6.93 8.83
CA ALA A 189 0.07 -8.06 9.72
C ALA A 189 -1.24 -8.83 9.88
N PHE A 190 -1.13 -10.15 9.98
CA PHE A 190 -2.22 -11.03 10.39
C PHE A 190 -1.93 -11.51 11.80
N VAL A 191 -2.91 -11.39 12.67
CA VAL A 191 -2.85 -11.83 14.07
C VAL A 191 -3.98 -12.81 14.28
N GLU A 192 -3.62 -14.05 14.60
CA GLU A 192 -4.53 -15.17 14.73
C GLU A 192 -4.51 -15.71 16.16
N SER A 193 -5.67 -15.88 16.81
CA SER A 193 -5.74 -16.38 18.20
C SER A 193 -7.09 -17.04 18.50
N ASP A 194 -7.17 -17.72 19.65
CA ASP A 194 -8.41 -18.35 20.13
C ASP A 194 -9.33 -17.41 20.92
N ALA A 195 -8.91 -16.16 21.15
CA ALA A 195 -9.79 -15.12 21.69
C ALA A 195 -10.94 -14.83 20.70
N ASP A 196 -12.07 -14.31 21.18
CA ASP A 196 -13.12 -13.82 20.30
C ASP A 196 -12.68 -12.53 19.57
N SER A 197 -13.45 -12.15 18.55
CA SER A 197 -13.15 -11.04 17.65
C SER A 197 -13.02 -9.68 18.34
N GLU A 198 -13.85 -9.41 19.34
CA GLU A 198 -13.84 -8.12 20.04
C GLU A 198 -12.60 -8.04 20.93
N THR A 199 -12.37 -9.08 21.72
CA THR A 199 -11.22 -9.19 22.62
C THR A 199 -9.90 -9.12 21.86
N LEU A 200 -9.74 -9.87 20.76
CA LEU A 200 -8.52 -9.81 19.94
C LEU A 200 -8.31 -8.42 19.33
N THR A 201 -9.36 -7.80 18.79
CA THR A 201 -9.27 -6.46 18.22
C THR A 201 -8.87 -5.42 19.25
N ALA A 202 -9.41 -5.51 20.48
CA ALA A 202 -9.05 -4.64 21.58
C ALA A 202 -7.57 -4.82 21.99
N ALA A 203 -7.10 -6.06 22.12
CA ALA A 203 -5.71 -6.37 22.47
C ALA A 203 -4.73 -5.80 21.42
N ILE A 204 -5.02 -5.97 20.13
CA ILE A 204 -4.22 -5.40 19.04
C ILE A 204 -4.20 -3.87 19.12
N LYS A 205 -5.36 -3.21 19.27
CA LYS A 205 -5.41 -1.74 19.38
C LYS A 205 -4.62 -1.23 20.58
N ASN A 206 -4.68 -1.93 21.71
CA ASN A 206 -3.89 -1.60 22.88
C ASN A 206 -2.39 -1.70 22.60
N ALA A 207 -1.94 -2.79 21.97
CA ALA A 207 -0.55 -2.97 21.55
C ALA A 207 -0.05 -1.91 20.56
N LEU A 208 -0.90 -1.41 19.66
CA LEU A 208 -0.56 -0.31 18.74
C LEU A 208 -0.53 1.06 19.45
N ASN A 209 -1.29 1.24 20.53
CA ASN A 209 -1.41 2.49 21.26
C ASN A 209 -0.38 2.66 22.39
N THR A 210 0.06 1.57 23.02
CA THR A 210 1.09 1.60 24.07
C THR A 210 2.44 2.11 23.58
N THR A 211 2.65 2.04 22.26
CA THR A 211 3.81 2.60 21.58
C THR A 211 3.66 4.07 21.18
N ASN A 212 2.53 4.75 21.47
CA ASN A 212 2.20 6.12 21.00
C ASN A 212 2.71 7.30 21.83
N ASP A 213 3.36 7.06 22.97
CA ASP A 213 3.85 8.18 23.78
C ASP A 213 5.13 8.81 23.24
N LYS A 214 5.13 10.15 23.20
CA LYS A 214 6.27 10.98 22.79
C LYS A 214 7.39 11.01 23.83
N ASP A 215 7.12 10.54 25.05
CA ASP A 215 8.09 10.36 26.11
C ASP A 215 8.70 8.96 26.01
N LYS A 216 9.94 8.87 25.52
CA LYS A 216 10.73 7.63 25.53
C LYS A 216 10.89 7.02 26.93
N ASP A 217 10.67 7.82 27.97
CA ASP A 217 10.84 7.44 29.38
C ASP A 217 9.53 6.96 30.06
N LYS A 218 8.41 6.89 29.33
CA LYS A 218 7.12 6.36 29.83
C LYS A 218 6.49 5.38 28.86
N GLU A 219 7.27 4.41 28.41
CA GLU A 219 6.70 3.28 27.68
C GLU A 219 5.68 2.56 28.59
N LYS A 220 4.40 2.62 28.23
CA LYS A 220 3.36 1.93 28.99
C LYS A 220 3.43 0.45 28.65
N PRO A 221 3.70 -0.44 29.62
CA PRO A 221 3.68 -1.87 29.35
C PRO A 221 2.30 -2.27 28.83
N LEU A 222 2.29 -3.23 27.90
CA LEU A 222 1.06 -3.85 27.45
C LEU A 222 0.35 -4.45 28.67
N ASP A 223 -0.96 -4.23 28.80
CA ASP A 223 -1.67 -4.77 29.95
C ASP A 223 -1.62 -6.31 29.95
N PRO A 224 -1.68 -6.97 31.12
CA PRO A 224 -1.51 -8.42 31.22
C PRO A 224 -2.47 -9.23 30.34
N SER A 225 -3.70 -8.76 30.14
CA SER A 225 -4.69 -9.47 29.32
C SER A 225 -4.31 -9.42 27.84
N SER A 226 -4.01 -8.23 27.33
CA SER A 226 -3.53 -8.07 25.94
C SER A 226 -2.21 -8.80 25.70
N SER A 227 -1.30 -8.76 26.67
CA SER A 227 -0.01 -9.48 26.62
C SER A 227 -0.22 -10.98 26.53
N HIS A 228 -1.09 -11.56 27.36
CA HIS A 228 -1.41 -12.99 27.32
C HIS A 228 -2.03 -13.41 25.99
N ILE A 229 -2.96 -12.62 25.44
CA ILE A 229 -3.60 -12.92 24.15
C ILE A 229 -2.58 -12.91 23.01
N LEU A 230 -1.76 -11.84 22.94
CA LEU A 230 -0.83 -11.67 21.82
C LEU A 230 0.39 -12.59 21.91
N SER A 231 0.82 -12.99 23.11
CA SER A 231 1.92 -13.95 23.29
C SER A 231 1.55 -15.37 22.83
N ASN A 232 0.26 -15.69 22.83
CA ASN A 232 -0.27 -16.96 22.34
C ASN A 232 -0.85 -16.86 20.91
N ALA A 233 -0.68 -15.71 20.25
CA ALA A 233 -1.19 -15.48 18.90
C ALA A 233 -0.16 -15.86 17.84
N ASP A 234 -0.66 -16.43 16.73
CA ASP A 234 0.11 -16.62 15.51
C ASP A 234 0.15 -15.30 14.73
N ILE A 235 1.35 -14.76 14.51
CA ILE A 235 1.53 -13.46 13.86
C ILE A 235 2.33 -13.61 12.57
N GLN A 236 1.79 -13.08 11.48
CA GLN A 236 2.44 -13.02 10.17
C GLN A 236 2.56 -11.56 9.72
N ILE A 237 3.74 -11.14 9.30
CA ILE A 237 4.01 -9.73 8.94
C ILE A 237 4.44 -9.66 7.47
N ILE A 238 3.97 -8.62 6.80
CA ILE A 238 4.26 -8.30 5.40
C ILE A 238 4.67 -6.84 5.29
N LEU A 239 5.97 -6.61 5.10
CA LEU A 239 6.50 -5.31 4.70
C LEU A 239 6.27 -5.12 3.21
N ILE A 240 5.59 -4.03 2.84
CA ILE A 240 5.34 -3.70 1.44
C ILE A 240 6.55 -2.98 0.86
N GLY A 241 7.08 -3.48 -0.26
CA GLY A 241 8.21 -2.86 -0.96
C GLY A 241 9.58 -3.15 -0.35
N GLU A 242 9.69 -4.15 0.54
CA GLU A 242 10.97 -4.61 1.11
C GLU A 242 11.11 -6.14 1.05
N PRO A 243 12.34 -6.67 0.85
CA PRO A 243 12.65 -8.08 1.13
C PRO A 243 12.61 -8.34 2.65
N GLN A 244 11.85 -9.34 3.08
CA GLN A 244 11.39 -9.57 4.46
C GLN A 244 12.45 -10.00 5.50
N THR A 245 12.40 -9.41 6.72
CA THR A 245 11.81 -10.01 7.95
C THR A 245 11.92 -9.04 9.14
N LEU A 246 10.80 -8.78 9.85
CA LEU A 246 10.83 -8.20 11.21
C LEU A 246 10.88 -9.33 12.24
N VAL A 247 11.80 -9.23 13.19
CA VAL A 247 11.87 -10.14 14.35
C VAL A 247 10.86 -9.65 15.40
N SER A 248 9.98 -10.55 15.86
CA SER A 248 8.99 -10.26 16.91
C SER A 248 9.68 -9.91 18.25
N HIS A 249 9.10 -9.01 19.03
CA HIS A 249 9.60 -8.62 20.35
C HIS A 249 8.89 -9.42 21.45
N ALA A 250 9.63 -9.85 22.49
CA ALA A 250 9.11 -10.72 23.55
C ALA A 250 7.91 -10.11 24.32
N ASP A 251 7.98 -8.82 24.66
CA ASP A 251 6.95 -8.19 25.51
C ASP A 251 5.73 -7.63 24.74
N ASN A 252 5.90 -7.23 23.48
CA ASN A 252 4.84 -6.76 22.60
C ASN A 252 5.18 -7.16 21.16
N PRO A 253 4.55 -8.21 20.61
CA PRO A 253 4.93 -8.72 19.31
C PRO A 253 4.62 -7.75 18.15
N LEU A 254 3.79 -6.72 18.38
CA LEU A 254 3.46 -5.69 17.40
C LEU A 254 4.28 -4.40 17.56
N LYS A 255 5.10 -4.27 18.60
CA LYS A 255 5.91 -3.07 18.88
C LYS A 255 6.78 -2.69 17.70
N LYS A 256 7.45 -3.67 17.08
CA LYS A 256 8.32 -3.46 15.91
C LYS A 256 7.58 -2.92 14.70
N LEU A 257 6.28 -3.21 14.55
CA LEU A 257 5.47 -2.62 13.49
C LEU A 257 5.32 -1.12 13.70
N VAL A 258 5.04 -0.70 14.93
CA VAL A 258 4.84 0.71 15.24
C VAL A 258 6.17 1.47 15.21
N GLU A 259 7.25 0.87 15.72
CA GLU A 259 8.60 1.40 15.60
C GLU A 259 8.98 1.62 14.13
N TYR A 260 8.80 0.62 13.27
CA TYR A 260 9.09 0.75 11.83
C TYR A 260 8.36 1.94 11.18
N MET A 261 7.10 2.16 11.55
CA MET A 261 6.30 3.28 11.04
C MET A 261 6.73 4.64 11.60
N LYS A 262 7.38 4.67 12.77
CA LYS A 262 7.84 5.90 13.45
C LYS A 262 9.30 6.22 13.23
N ASP A 263 10.08 5.22 12.86
CA ASP A 263 11.47 5.39 12.54
C ASP A 263 11.63 6.50 11.51
N LYS A 264 12.65 7.32 11.74
CA LYS A 264 12.97 8.47 10.90
C LYS A 264 12.90 8.05 9.44
N VAL A 265 12.15 8.80 8.65
CA VAL A 265 12.07 8.58 7.21
C VAL A 265 13.47 8.70 6.61
N VAL A 266 13.89 7.67 5.90
CA VAL A 266 15.17 7.60 5.20
C VAL A 266 14.97 7.83 3.69
N PRO A 267 16.01 8.20 2.92
CA PRO A 267 15.87 8.42 1.48
C PRO A 267 15.21 7.26 0.72
N ALA A 268 15.47 6.01 1.12
CA ALA A 268 14.87 4.83 0.51
C ALA A 268 13.33 4.79 0.65
N ASP A 269 12.77 5.34 1.73
CA ASP A 269 11.32 5.38 1.94
C ASP A 269 10.62 6.27 0.90
N TYR A 270 11.29 7.32 0.43
CA TYR A 270 10.77 8.18 -0.63
C TYR A 270 10.79 7.52 -2.00
N GLU A 271 11.54 6.43 -2.19
CA GLU A 271 11.58 5.68 -3.45
C GLU A 271 10.74 4.40 -3.39
N ARG A 272 10.17 4.08 -2.22
CA ARG A 272 9.40 2.86 -2.00
C ARG A 272 7.93 3.05 -2.41
N VAL A 273 7.55 2.40 -3.51
CA VAL A 273 6.14 2.35 -3.95
C VAL A 273 5.35 1.43 -3.04
N ILE A 274 4.26 1.94 -2.46
CA ILE A 274 3.35 1.16 -1.60
C ILE A 274 1.99 0.92 -2.27
N LYS A 275 1.61 1.78 -3.22
CA LYS A 275 0.41 1.62 -4.04
C LYS A 275 0.63 2.18 -5.43
N PHE A 276 -0.12 1.66 -6.40
CA PHE A 276 -0.20 2.23 -7.74
C PHE A 276 -1.59 2.04 -8.35
N SER A 277 -1.87 2.77 -9.42
CA SER A 277 -3.02 2.54 -10.31
C SER A 277 -2.57 2.50 -11.76
N ALA A 278 -3.43 1.98 -12.62
CA ALA A 278 -3.21 1.96 -14.06
C ALA A 278 -4.42 2.51 -14.82
N ALA A 279 -4.19 2.97 -16.04
CA ALA A 279 -5.23 3.45 -16.95
C ALA A 279 -5.02 2.85 -18.35
N TYR A 280 -6.09 2.72 -19.12
CA TYR A 280 -6.02 2.24 -20.49
C TYR A 280 -5.31 3.26 -21.39
N ILE A 281 -4.44 2.78 -22.27
CA ILE A 281 -3.76 3.62 -23.28
C ILE A 281 -4.76 4.19 -24.28
N SER A 282 -5.85 3.47 -24.58
CA SER A 282 -6.85 3.87 -25.58
C SER A 282 -7.61 5.15 -25.24
N ASP A 283 -7.98 5.33 -23.97
CA ASP A 283 -8.91 6.38 -23.55
C ASP A 283 -8.59 7.03 -22.19
N ASN A 284 -7.50 6.61 -21.54
CA ASN A 284 -7.08 7.07 -20.22
C ASN A 284 -8.07 6.75 -19.09
N THR A 285 -9.06 5.87 -19.31
CA THR A 285 -9.96 5.43 -18.23
C THR A 285 -9.19 4.58 -17.23
N ILE A 286 -9.50 4.77 -15.94
CA ILE A 286 -8.86 4.01 -14.86
C ILE A 286 -9.23 2.54 -14.99
N TYR A 287 -8.21 1.68 -14.97
CA TYR A 287 -8.39 0.25 -15.03
C TYR A 287 -8.99 -0.28 -13.74
N GLN A 288 -9.96 -1.19 -13.88
CA GLN A 288 -10.51 -1.98 -12.79
C GLN A 288 -10.14 -3.44 -13.03
N ASN A 289 -9.27 -3.99 -12.17
CA ASN A 289 -8.91 -5.40 -12.21
C ASN A 289 -10.06 -6.24 -11.67
N GLU A 290 -10.37 -7.33 -12.36
CA GLU A 290 -11.31 -8.37 -11.93
C GLU A 290 -10.53 -9.66 -11.68
N TYR A 291 -10.58 -10.19 -10.45
CA TYR A 291 -9.76 -11.34 -10.01
C TYR A 291 -10.42 -12.21 -8.94
#